data_AF-A0A2H9T7Z2-F1
#
_entry.id   AF-A0A2H9T7Z2-F1
#
_cell.length_a   1.000
_cell.length_b   1.000
_cell.length_c   1.000
_cell.angle_alpha   90.00
_cell.angle_beta   90.00
_cell.angle_gamma   90.00
#
_symmetry.space_group_name_H-M   'P 1'
#
loop_
_entity.id
_entity.type
_entity.pdbx_description
1 polymer ?
#
loop_
_entity_poly.entity_id
_entity_poly.type
_entity_poly.pdbx_seq_one_letter_code
_entity_poly.pdbx_strand_id
1 'polypeptide(L)'
;MSENENVTNSVTTTEKGFFGKLSNGDFGLAKTYWLYGVLVGFVLNIAMKPITSIGLLVIVMLAYTAYEIPVIMGVWRAANKYEGSKFWAVLAKISVVLGTIMLVVGLIAIVGLLGQA
;
A
#
# COMPACT_ATOMS: atom_id res chain seq x y z
N MET A 1 -28.55 -0.68 -40.06
CA MET A 1 -27.35 -1.49 -39.77
C MET A 1 -26.30 -0.61 -39.11
N SER A 2 -26.64 0.02 -37.98
CA SER A 2 -25.77 0.98 -37.25
C SER A 2 -26.08 1.04 -35.75
N GLU A 3 -27.08 0.27 -35.27
CA GLU A 3 -27.55 0.33 -33.87
C GLU A 3 -26.79 -0.63 -32.96
N ASN A 4 -26.13 -1.63 -33.55
CA ASN A 4 -25.56 -2.80 -32.87
C ASN A 4 -24.06 -2.67 -32.56
N GLU A 5 -23.38 -1.63 -33.03
CA GLU A 5 -21.97 -1.34 -32.69
C GLU A 5 -21.83 -0.43 -31.45
N ASN A 6 -22.92 0.22 -31.02
CA ASN A 6 -22.88 1.11 -29.85
C ASN A 6 -23.16 0.37 -28.52
N VAL A 7 -23.83 -0.79 -28.59
CA VAL A 7 -24.20 -1.60 -27.41
C VAL A 7 -23.03 -2.46 -26.92
N THR A 8 -22.07 -2.79 -27.78
CA THR A 8 -20.88 -3.58 -27.43
C THR A 8 -19.72 -2.76 -26.85
N ASN A 9 -19.80 -1.42 -26.86
CA ASN A 9 -18.78 -0.57 -26.25
C ASN A 9 -19.12 -0.16 -24.80
N SER A 10 -20.32 -0.48 -24.30
CA SER A 10 -20.64 -0.39 -22.88
C SER A 10 -20.20 -1.62 -22.09
N VAL A 11 -19.19 -2.36 -22.58
CA VAL A 11 -18.48 -3.41 -21.83
C VAL A 11 -17.85 -2.75 -20.60
N THR A 12 -18.65 -2.69 -19.54
CA THR A 12 -18.26 -2.71 -18.13
C THR A 12 -16.84 -2.24 -17.89
N THR A 13 -16.60 -0.93 -18.03
CA THR A 13 -15.58 -0.29 -17.20
C THR A 13 -16.10 -0.35 -15.77
N THR A 14 -16.00 -1.53 -15.14
CA THR A 14 -16.15 -1.65 -13.68
C THR A 14 -15.14 -0.68 -13.11
N GLU A 15 -15.62 0.48 -12.66
CA GLU A 15 -14.73 1.51 -12.13
C GLU A 15 -13.93 0.86 -11.00
N LYS A 16 -12.61 0.78 -11.19
CA LYS A 16 -11.73 0.20 -10.19
C LYS A 16 -11.93 0.99 -8.89
N GLY A 17 -12.33 0.31 -7.83
CA GLY A 17 -12.39 0.91 -6.49
C GLY A 17 -11.04 1.44 -6.03
N PHE A 18 -11.01 2.22 -4.95
CA PHE A 18 -9.79 2.87 -4.44
C PHE A 18 -8.59 1.90 -4.32
N PHE A 19 -8.77 0.77 -3.65
CA PHE A 19 -7.73 -0.26 -3.49
C PHE A 19 -7.33 -0.91 -4.82
N GLY A 20 -8.26 -1.02 -5.77
CA GLY A 20 -7.98 -1.49 -7.13
C GLY A 20 -7.11 -0.51 -7.92
N LYS A 21 -7.36 0.80 -7.78
CA LYS A 21 -6.51 1.85 -8.38
C LYS A 21 -5.14 1.92 -7.71
N LEU A 22 -5.11 1.80 -6.37
CA LEU A 22 -3.88 1.80 -5.58
C LEU A 22 -2.98 0.62 -5.95
N SER A 23 -3.49 -0.61 -5.87
CA SER A 23 -2.72 -1.82 -6.19
C SER A 23 -2.27 -1.91 -7.65
N ASN A 24 -2.96 -1.26 -8.58
CA ASN A 24 -2.54 -1.18 -9.98
C ASN A 24 -1.49 -0.10 -10.26
N GLY A 25 -1.19 0.75 -9.26
CA GLY A 25 -0.30 1.89 -9.42
C GLY A 25 -0.89 3.01 -10.28
N ASP A 26 -2.22 3.06 -10.43
CA ASP A 26 -2.90 3.98 -11.33
C ASP A 26 -2.85 5.44 -10.81
N PHE A 27 -2.46 5.65 -9.55
CA PHE A 27 -2.20 6.98 -8.97
C PHE A 27 -0.82 7.56 -9.32
N GLY A 28 0.06 6.76 -9.94
CA GLY A 28 1.43 7.14 -10.27
C GLY A 28 2.41 7.02 -9.09
N LEU A 29 3.70 6.99 -9.40
CA LEU A 29 4.76 6.65 -8.45
C LEU A 29 4.81 7.59 -7.24
N ALA A 30 4.82 8.90 -7.49
CA ALA A 30 4.97 9.90 -6.44
C ALA A 30 3.84 9.83 -5.40
N LYS A 31 2.56 9.78 -5.84
CA LYS A 31 1.43 9.65 -4.93
C LYS A 31 1.42 8.30 -4.22
N THR A 32 1.67 7.21 -4.95
CA THR A 32 1.66 5.87 -4.37
C THR A 32 2.72 5.70 -3.27
N TYR A 33 3.91 6.25 -3.49
CA TYR A 33 4.98 6.19 -2.51
C TYR A 33 4.82 7.22 -1.38
N TRP A 34 4.77 8.52 -1.71
CA TRP A 34 4.81 9.58 -0.68
C TRP A 34 3.52 9.70 0.10
N LEU A 35 2.37 9.64 -0.58
CA LEU A 35 1.08 9.83 0.09
C LEU A 35 0.64 8.53 0.76
N TYR A 36 0.59 7.43 0.01
CA TYR A 36 -0.01 6.20 0.52
C TYR A 36 0.97 5.31 1.32
N GLY A 37 2.27 5.38 1.03
CA GLY A 37 3.29 4.70 1.84
C GLY A 37 3.79 5.59 2.99
N VAL A 38 4.51 6.66 2.66
CA VAL A 38 5.23 7.48 3.65
C VAL A 38 4.29 8.23 4.59
N LEU A 39 3.31 8.98 4.06
CA LEU A 39 2.43 9.78 4.92
C LEU A 39 1.54 8.91 5.80
N VAL A 40 0.96 7.82 5.28
CA VAL A 40 0.15 6.89 6.09
C VAL A 40 1.00 6.23 7.16
N GLY A 41 2.21 5.76 6.83
CA GLY A 41 3.14 5.19 7.82
C GLY A 41 3.54 6.21 8.89
N PHE A 42 3.77 7.47 8.51
CA PHE A 42 4.07 8.55 9.46
C PHE A 42 2.90 8.85 10.40
N VAL A 43 1.68 8.95 9.87
CA VAL A 43 0.46 9.15 10.67
C VAL A 43 0.26 7.99 11.63
N LEU A 44 0.43 6.74 11.17
CA LEU A 44 0.33 5.56 12.03
C LEU A 44 1.39 5.53 13.12
N ASN A 45 2.64 5.91 12.81
CA ASN A 45 3.69 5.97 13.81
C ASN A 45 3.34 6.93 14.95
N ILE A 46 2.75 8.09 14.64
CA ILE A 46 2.28 9.05 15.65
C ILE A 46 1.07 8.48 16.40
N ALA A 47 0.09 7.93 15.68
CA ALA A 47 -1.14 7.40 16.25
C ALA A 47 -0.93 6.20 17.17
N MET A 48 0.15 5.43 16.98
CA MET A 48 0.48 4.28 17.82
C MET A 48 1.09 4.67 19.18
N LYS A 49 1.73 5.84 19.31
CA LYS A 49 2.41 6.25 20.56
C LYS A 49 1.54 6.23 21.82
N PRO A 50 0.28 6.69 21.81
CA PRO A 50 -0.56 6.65 23.01
C PRO A 50 -1.19 5.28 23.28
N ILE A 51 -1.02 4.29 22.39
CA ILE A 51 -1.62 2.96 22.55
C ILE A 51 -0.83 2.17 23.59
N THR A 52 -1.43 1.97 24.76
CA THR A 52 -0.86 1.15 25.84
C THR A 52 -1.40 -0.28 25.85
N SER A 53 -2.56 -0.52 25.22
CA SER A 53 -3.16 -1.85 25.14
C SER A 53 -2.48 -2.69 24.06
N ILE A 54 -1.88 -3.81 24.48
CA ILE A 54 -1.25 -4.78 23.57
C ILE A 54 -2.26 -5.32 22.56
N GLY A 55 -3.48 -5.67 22.99
CA GLY A 55 -4.52 -6.17 22.10
C GLY A 55 -4.92 -5.17 21.01
N LEU A 56 -5.05 -3.89 21.36
CA LEU A 56 -5.33 -2.83 20.39
C LEU A 56 -4.15 -2.65 19.41
N LEU A 57 -2.92 -2.72 19.91
CA LEU A 57 -1.71 -2.59 19.12
C LEU A 57 -1.60 -3.71 18.06
N VAL A 58 -1.94 -4.95 18.43
CA VAL A 58 -2.02 -6.10 17.51
C VAL A 58 -3.06 -5.86 16.41
N ILE A 59 -4.27 -5.43 16.78
CA ILE A 59 -5.35 -5.17 15.81
C ILE A 59 -4.93 -4.11 14.79
N VAL A 60 -4.34 -3.00 15.27
CA VAL A 60 -3.87 -1.91 14.38
C VAL A 60 -2.73 -2.39 13.48
N MET A 61 -1.77 -3.17 14.00
CA MET A 61 -0.69 -3.73 13.18
C MET A 61 -1.20 -4.67 12.09
N LEU A 62 -2.18 -5.53 12.39
CA LEU A 62 -2.77 -6.43 11.40
C LEU A 62 -3.52 -5.65 10.31
N ALA A 63 -4.29 -4.63 10.71
CA ALA A 63 -4.98 -3.75 9.77
C ALA A 63 -4.00 -3.01 8.85
N TYR A 64 -2.90 -2.49 9.41
CA TYR A 64 -1.86 -1.83 8.63
C TYR A 64 -1.14 -2.79 7.68
N THR A 65 -0.85 -4.01 8.14
CA THR A 65 -0.24 -5.05 7.29
C THR A 65 -1.12 -5.39 6.09
N ALA A 66 -2.44 -5.52 6.30
CA ALA A 66 -3.39 -5.75 5.21
C ALA A 66 -3.44 -4.58 4.22
N TYR A 67 -3.30 -3.34 4.71
CA TYR A 67 -3.23 -2.13 3.89
C TYR A 67 -1.91 -2.02 3.10
N GLU A 68 -0.78 -2.47 3.64
CA GLU A 68 0.52 -2.41 2.95
C GLU A 68 0.56 -3.29 1.69
N ILE A 69 -0.16 -4.41 1.66
CA ILE A 69 -0.18 -5.31 0.49
C ILE A 69 -0.54 -4.57 -0.82
N PRO A 70 -1.68 -3.85 -0.93
CA PRO A 70 -1.99 -3.07 -2.12
C PRO A 70 -1.03 -1.89 -2.35
N VAL A 71 -0.44 -1.29 -1.29
CA VAL A 71 0.57 -0.22 -1.46
C VAL A 71 1.84 -0.78 -2.11
N ILE A 72 2.38 -1.89 -1.61
CA ILE A 72 3.57 -2.56 -2.15
C ILE A 72 3.35 -2.91 -3.62
N MET A 73 2.23 -3.55 -3.95
CA MET A 73 1.87 -3.87 -5.35
C MET A 73 1.75 -2.60 -6.20
N GLY A 74 1.11 -1.57 -5.64
CA GLY A 74 0.92 -0.27 -6.27
C GLY A 74 2.24 0.40 -6.61
N VAL A 75 3.17 0.49 -5.66
CA VAL A 75 4.50 1.09 -5.88
C VAL A 75 5.26 0.30 -6.94
N TRP A 76 5.25 -1.04 -6.88
CA TRP A 76 5.99 -1.86 -7.84
C TRP A 76 5.46 -1.67 -9.27
N ARG A 77 4.14 -1.68 -9.45
CA ARG A 77 3.49 -1.46 -10.75
C ARG A 77 3.65 -0.02 -11.22
N ALA A 78 3.49 0.97 -10.34
CA ALA A 78 3.69 2.38 -10.66
C ALA A 78 5.14 2.67 -11.07
N ALA A 79 6.13 2.05 -10.40
CA ALA A 79 7.54 2.18 -10.73
C ALA A 79 7.88 1.55 -12.08
N ASN A 80 7.23 0.43 -12.45
CA ASN A 80 7.40 -0.19 -13.76
C ASN A 80 6.79 0.65 -14.89
N LYS A 81 5.69 1.37 -14.62
CA LYS A 81 5.03 2.30 -15.55
C LYS A 81 5.65 3.70 -15.56
N TYR A 82 6.65 3.97 -14.72
CA TYR A 82 7.14 5.33 -14.52
C TYR A 82 8.03 5.77 -15.69
N GLU A 83 7.57 6.75 -16.47
CA GLU A 83 8.27 7.29 -17.64
C GLU A 83 9.33 8.35 -17.27
N GLY A 84 9.35 8.83 -16.02
CA GLY A 84 10.32 9.79 -15.54
C GLY A 84 11.70 9.18 -15.25
N SER A 85 12.51 9.86 -14.43
CA SER A 85 13.84 9.35 -14.07
C SER A 85 13.76 8.00 -13.35
N LYS A 86 14.46 7.00 -13.90
CA LYS A 86 14.57 5.64 -13.35
C LYS A 86 15.13 5.61 -11.93
N PHE A 87 15.89 6.63 -11.53
CA PHE A 87 16.41 6.76 -10.17
C PHE A 87 15.29 6.74 -9.13
N TRP A 88 14.22 7.50 -9.35
CA TRP A 88 13.07 7.55 -8.43
C TRP A 88 12.30 6.22 -8.38
N ALA A 89 12.16 5.56 -9.52
CA ALA A 89 11.52 4.25 -9.59
C ALA A 89 12.30 3.19 -8.79
N VAL A 90 13.62 3.16 -8.92
CA VAL A 90 14.48 2.24 -8.17
C VAL A 90 14.47 2.58 -6.68
N LEU A 91 14.58 3.85 -6.31
CA LEU A 91 14.58 4.28 -4.92
C LEU A 91 13.28 3.90 -4.20
N ALA A 92 12.12 4.11 -4.84
CA ALA A 92 10.82 3.72 -4.30
C ALA A 92 10.68 2.20 -4.12
N LYS A 93 11.27 1.40 -5.03
CA LYS A 93 11.29 -0.06 -4.89
C LYS A 93 12.13 -0.50 -3.68
N ILE A 94 13.33 0.07 -3.53
CA ILE A 94 14.24 -0.24 -2.42
C ILE A 94 13.59 0.14 -1.08
N SER A 95 13.01 1.34 -0.98
CA SER A 95 12.39 1.81 0.26
C SER A 95 11.20 0.93 0.67
N VAL A 96 10.38 0.48 -0.27
CA VAL A 96 9.27 -0.44 0.01
C VAL A 96 9.78 -1.80 0.52
N VAL A 97 10.86 -2.34 -0.05
CA VAL A 97 11.47 -3.59 0.45
C VAL A 97 11.98 -3.41 1.88
N LEU A 98 12.71 -2.32 2.16
CA LEU A 98 13.20 -2.02 3.50
C LEU A 98 12.04 -1.82 4.50
N GLY A 99 11.00 -1.09 4.12
CA GLY A 99 9.81 -0.89 4.95
C GLY A 99 9.09 -2.19 5.26
N THR A 100 8.98 -3.09 4.26
CA THR A 100 8.38 -4.42 4.45
C THR A 100 9.19 -5.27 5.43
N ILE A 101 10.53 -5.24 5.33
CA ILE A 101 11.41 -5.95 6.28
C ILE A 101 11.21 -5.40 7.71
N MET A 102 11.18 -4.08 7.88
CA MET A 102 10.95 -3.46 9.19
C MET A 102 9.58 -3.82 9.77
N LEU A 103 8.54 -3.89 8.93
CA LEU A 103 7.21 -4.33 9.32
C LEU A 103 7.24 -5.79 9.83
N VAL A 104 7.91 -6.70 9.12
CA VAL A 104 8.05 -8.10 9.53
C VAL A 104 8.80 -8.22 10.87
N VAL A 105 9.89 -7.46 11.05
CA VAL A 105 10.61 -7.41 12.33
C VAL A 105 9.70 -6.92 13.46
N GLY A 106 8.88 -5.89 13.20
CA GLY A 106 7.90 -5.39 14.16
C GLY A 106 6.85 -6.43 14.54
N LEU A 107 6.34 -7.21 13.58
CA LEU A 107 5.41 -8.30 13.84
C LEU A 107 6.03 -9.39 14.72
N ILE A 108 7.27 -9.79 14.43
CA ILE A 108 8.01 -10.77 15.25
C ILE A 108 8.19 -10.25 16.69
N ALA A 109 8.52 -8.96 16.85
CA ALA A 109 8.67 -8.34 18.16
C ALA A 109 7.37 -8.37 18.97
N ILE A 110 6.23 -8.10 18.34
CA ILE A 110 4.92 -8.19 19.00
C ILE A 110 4.61 -9.63 19.43
N VAL A 111 4.88 -10.62 18.57
CA VAL A 111 4.68 -12.04 18.94
C VAL A 111 5.55 -12.41 20.15
N GLY A 112 6.79 -11.94 20.18
CA GLY A 112 7.69 -12.13 21.33
C GLY A 112 7.20 -11.44 22.61
N LEU A 113 6.53 -10.29 22.50
CA LEU A 113 5.91 -9.59 23.63
C LEU A 113 4.69 -10.36 24.16
N LEU A 114 3.84 -10.87 23.27
CA LEU A 114 2.68 -11.67 23.63
C LEU A 114 3.05 -12.98 24.34
N GLY A 115 4.18 -13.59 23.99
CA GLY A 115 4.68 -14.78 24.68
C GLY A 115 5.20 -14.54 26.11
N GLN A 116 5.36 -13.28 26.52
CA GLN A 116 5.82 -12.88 27.84
C GLN A 116 4.70 -12.30 28.73
N ALA A 117 3.52 -12.05 28.15
CA ALA A 117 2.34 -11.51 28.83
C ALA A 117 1.42 -12.62 29.34
#